data_AF-A0A660LZ94-F1
#
_entry.id   AF-A0A660LZ94-F1
#
_cell.length_a   1.000
_cell.length_b   1.000
_cell.length_c   1.000
_cell.angle_alpha   90.00
_cell.angle_beta   90.00
_cell.angle_gamma   90.00
#
_symmetry.space_group_name_H-M   'P 1'
#
loop_
_entity.id
_entity.type
_entity.pdbx_description
1 polymer ?
#
loop_
_entity_poly.entity_id
_entity_poly.type
_entity_poly.pdbx_seq_one_letter_code
_entity_poly.pdbx_strand_id
1 'polypeptide(L)' 'MADTKKTAKKADVVKTIDELRAELATKQQDLNDSRRSHKAGELVNPRVLGQIRKEIARLHTAIHAAELKEEQ' A
#
# COMPACT_ATOMS: atom_id res chain seq x y z
N MET A 1 -19.34 -28.26 11.58
CA MET A 1 -19.12 -27.37 10.41
C MET A 1 -17.72 -26.79 10.56
N ALA A 2 -16.91 -26.94 9.52
CA ALA A 2 -15.44 -26.89 9.58
C ALA A 2 -14.86 -25.54 10.04
N ASP A 3 -13.95 -25.58 11.01
CA ASP A 3 -13.09 -24.47 11.40
C ASP A 3 -12.10 -24.14 10.27
N THR A 4 -12.33 -23.02 9.57
CA THR A 4 -11.40 -22.53 8.55
C THR A 4 -10.20 -21.86 9.22
N LYS A 5 -9.15 -22.66 9.47
CA LYS A 5 -7.84 -22.18 9.90
C LYS A 5 -7.24 -21.25 8.83
N LYS A 6 -7.15 -19.96 9.15
CA LYS A 6 -6.55 -18.93 8.29
C LYS A 6 -5.06 -19.22 8.11
N THR A 7 -4.68 -19.73 6.94
CA THR A 7 -3.29 -19.87 6.52
C THR A 7 -2.68 -18.48 6.29
N ALA A 8 -1.69 -18.13 7.11
CA ALA A 8 -0.87 -16.94 6.91
C ALA A 8 -0.05 -17.11 5.63
N LYS A 9 -0.30 -16.25 4.62
CA LYS A 9 0.55 -16.17 3.43
C LYS A 9 1.90 -15.57 3.85
N LYS A 10 2.96 -16.37 3.73
CA LYS A 10 4.34 -15.88 3.83
C LYS A 10 4.62 -14.93 2.67
N ALA A 11 5.17 -13.76 2.97
CA ALA A 11 5.71 -12.85 1.97
C ALA A 11 7.24 -12.81 2.15
N ASP A 12 7.94 -13.70 1.47
CA ASP A 12 9.40 -13.88 1.52
C ASP A 12 10.15 -13.04 0.46
N VAL A 13 9.59 -11.92 0.02
CA VAL A 13 10.33 -10.95 -0.79
C VAL A 13 10.21 -9.59 -0.12
N VAL A 14 11.16 -9.31 0.77
CA VAL A 14 11.40 -7.95 1.24
C VAL A 14 11.97 -7.20 0.05
N LYS A 15 11.11 -6.43 -0.61
CA LYS A 15 11.52 -5.50 -1.67
C LYS A 15 12.62 -4.59 -1.12
N THR A 16 13.57 -4.23 -1.97
CA THR A 16 14.61 -3.27 -1.59
C THR A 16 13.97 -1.93 -1.24
N ILE A 17 14.66 -1.10 -0.44
CA ILE A 17 14.14 0.23 -0.06
C ILE A 17 13.78 1.05 -1.31
N ASP A 18 14.57 0.94 -2.37
CA ASP A 18 14.34 1.62 -3.64
C ASP A 18 13.07 1.14 -4.35
N GLU A 19 12.81 -0.16 -4.36
CA GLU A 19 11.55 -0.72 -4.89
C GLU A 19 10.34 -0.25 -4.08
N LEU A 20 10.44 -0.16 -2.75
CA LEU A 20 9.37 0.36 -1.91
C LEU A 20 9.11 1.85 -2.17
N ARG A 21 10.15 2.63 -2.43
CA ARG A 21 10.03 4.05 -2.82
C ARG A 21 9.40 4.22 -4.21
N ALA A 22 9.75 3.35 -5.17
CA ALA A 22 9.12 3.33 -6.49
C ALA A 22 7.62 3.01 -6.38
N GLU A 23 7.24 2.02 -5.57
CA GLU A 23 5.83 1.67 -5.33
C GLU A 23 5.05 2.77 -4.64
N LEU A 24 5.69 3.46 -3.69
CA LEU A 24 5.11 4.62 -3.03
C LEU A 24 4.79 5.72 -4.05
N ALA A 25 5.72 6.04 -4.95
CA ALA A 25 5.50 7.05 -5.99
C ALA A 25 4.32 6.68 -6.90
N THR A 26 4.25 5.42 -7.35
CA THR A 26 3.13 4.91 -8.16
C THR A 26 1.80 5.03 -7.41
N LYS A 27 1.75 4.62 -6.14
CA LYS A 27 0.51 4.70 -5.33
C LYS A 27 0.07 6.14 -5.03
N GLN A 28 1.00 7.08 -4.95
CA GLN A 28 0.68 8.50 -4.84
C GLN A 28 0.07 9.05 -6.14
N GLN A 29 0.55 8.62 -7.30
CA GLN A 29 -0.07 8.94 -8.58
C GLN A 29 -1.49 8.38 -8.66
N ASP A 30 -1.68 7.10 -8.33
CA ASP A 30 -3.01 6.45 -8.28
C ASP A 30 -3.99 7.23 -7.39
N LEU A 31 -3.52 7.72 -6.24
CA LEU A 31 -4.33 8.52 -5.31
C LEU A 31 -4.74 9.86 -5.94
N ASN A 32 -3.85 10.51 -6.67
CA ASN A 32 -4.14 11.78 -7.35
C ASN A 32 -5.14 11.59 -8.48
N ASP A 33 -4.99 10.54 -9.28
CA ASP A 33 -5.92 10.24 -10.37
C ASP A 33 -7.29 9.81 -9.82
N SER A 34 -7.31 8.97 -8.78
CA SER A 34 -8.55 8.62 -8.08
C SER A 34 -9.25 9.86 -7.49
N ARG A 35 -8.49 10.84 -6.97
CA ARG A 35 -9.05 12.11 -6.47
C ARG A 35 -9.63 12.95 -7.60
N ARG A 36 -8.97 13.01 -8.76
CA ARG A 36 -9.46 13.70 -9.95
C ARG A 36 -10.78 13.07 -10.44
N SER A 37 -10.82 11.75 -10.60
CA SER A 37 -12.05 11.04 -10.98
C SER A 37 -13.17 11.18 -9.95
N HIS A 38 -12.86 11.18 -8.64
CA HIS A 38 -13.86 11.42 -7.61
C HIS A 38 -14.43 12.85 -7.68
N LYS A 39 -13.57 13.85 -7.95
CA LYS A 39 -14.01 15.23 -8.14
C LYS A 39 -14.86 15.40 -9.41
N ALA A 40 -14.56 14.65 -10.47
CA ALA A 40 -15.36 14.60 -11.69
C ALA A 40 -16.68 13.84 -11.53
N GLY A 41 -16.86 13.09 -10.43
CA GLY A 41 -18.04 12.24 -10.20
C GLY A 41 -17.99 10.90 -10.95
N GLU A 42 -16.86 10.57 -11.58
CA GLU A 42 -16.66 9.36 -12.37
C GLU A 42 -16.14 8.18 -11.53
N LEU A 43 -15.74 8.42 -10.27
CA LEU A 43 -15.25 7.35 -9.40
C LEU A 43 -16.39 6.46 -8.92
N VAL A 44 -16.48 5.26 -9.50
CA VAL A 44 -17.50 4.24 -9.19
C VAL A 44 -17.55 3.87 -7.71
N ASN A 45 -16.39 3.79 -7.03
CA ASN A 45 -16.32 3.42 -5.61
C ASN A 45 -15.41 4.36 -4.80
N PRO A 46 -15.99 5.26 -3.99
CA PRO A 46 -15.23 6.17 -3.14
C PRO A 46 -14.32 5.48 -2.10
N ARG A 47 -14.62 4.23 -1.70
CA ARG A 47 -13.83 3.49 -0.70
C ARG A 47 -12.41 3.17 -1.17
N VAL A 48 -12.19 3.17 -2.48
CA VAL A 48 -10.86 2.97 -3.10
C VAL A 48 -9.86 4.02 -2.60
N LEU A 49 -10.29 5.27 -2.41
CA LEU A 49 -9.44 6.32 -1.84
C LEU A 49 -8.92 5.98 -0.44
N GLY A 50 -9.78 5.40 0.40
CA GLY A 50 -9.42 4.96 1.74
C GLY A 50 -8.44 3.79 1.71
N GLN A 51 -8.61 2.87 0.75
CA GLN A 51 -7.71 1.74 0.56
C GLN A 51 -6.32 2.19 0.10
N ILE A 52 -6.23 3.07 -0.91
CA ILE A 52 -4.96 3.59 -1.41
C ILE A 52 -4.20 4.36 -0.30
N ARG A 53 -4.90 5.16 0.51
CA ARG A 53 -4.28 5.84 1.66
C ARG A 53 -3.66 4.87 2.67
N LYS A 54 -4.36 3.76 2.96
CA LYS A 54 -3.84 2.72 3.86
C LYS A 54 -2.63 2.01 3.27
N GLU A 55 -2.62 1.78 1.96
CA GLU A 55 -1.47 1.19 1.26
C GLU A 55 -0.25 2.10 1.33
N ILE A 56 -0.40 3.40 1.06
CA ILE A 56 0.68 4.39 1.20
C ILE A 56 1.23 4.41 2.64
N ALA A 57 0.35 4.43 3.65
CA ALA A 57 0.78 4.41 5.05
C ALA A 57 1.59 3.15 5.38
N ARG A 58 1.17 1.97 4.89
CA ARG A 58 1.92 0.72 5.07
C ARG A 58 3.27 0.73 4.37
N LEU A 59 3.37 1.32 3.18
CA LEU A 59 4.63 1.47 2.47
C LEU A 59 5.61 2.36 3.25
N HIS A 60 5.14 3.48 3.82
CA HIS A 60 5.97 4.29 4.72
C HIS A 60 6.45 3.51 5.94
N THR A 61 5.57 2.74 6.59
CA THR A 61 5.96 1.90 7.72
C THR A 61 6.99 0.84 7.31
N ALA A 62 6.83 0.22 6.14
CA ALA A 62 7.77 -0.78 5.64
C ALA A 62 9.15 -0.17 5.33
N ILE A 63 9.20 1.01 4.73
CA ILE A 63 10.44 1.75 4.47
C ILE A 63 11.13 2.07 5.79
N HIS A 64 10.40 2.64 6.75
CA HIS A 64 10.98 3.01 8.04
C HIS A 64 11.48 1.78 8.83
N ALA A 65 10.75 0.66 8.77
CA ALA A 65 11.18 -0.59 9.39
C ALA A 65 12.40 -1.22 8.68
N ALA A 66 12.60 -0.95 7.39
CA ALA A 66 13.81 -1.36 6.67
C ALA A 66 15.00 -0.47 7.06
N GLU A 67 14.82 0.86 7.10
CA GLU A 67 15.86 1.81 7.53
C GLU A 67 16.35 1.52 8.96
N LEU A 68 15.44 1.27 9.91
CA LEU A 68 15.80 0.91 11.29
C LEU A 68 16.55 -0.43 11.41
N LYS A 69 16.34 -1.36 10.47
CA LYS A 69 17.08 -2.64 10.45
C LYS A 69 18.48 -2.48 9.88
N GLU A 70 18.70 -1.52 8.99
CA GLU A 70 20.04 -1.20 8.47
C GLU A 70 20.90 -0.45 9.50
N GLU A 71 20.27 0.25 10.45
CA GLU A 71 20.96 1.00 11.52
C GLU A 71 21.34 0.15 12.74
N GLN A 72 20.84 -1.09 12.86
CA GLN A 72 21.13 -2.04 13.95
C GLN A 72 22.27 -3.01 13.62
#